data_AF-A0A7X9S442-F1
#
_entry.id   AF-A0A7X9S442-F1
#
_cell.length_a   1.000
_cell.length_b   1.000
_cell.length_c   1.000
_cell.angle_alpha   90.00
_cell.angle_beta   90.00
_cell.angle_gamma   90.00
#
_symmetry.space_group_name_H-M   'P 1'
#
loop_
_entity.id
_entity.type
_entity.pdbx_description
1 polymer ?
#
loop_
_entity_poly.entity_id
_entity_poly.type
_entity_poly.pdbx_seq_one_letter_code
_entity_poly.pdbx_strand_id
1 'polypeptide(L)' 'MIYYTSDLHLCHINLLKKSNRPFLDIENMNETIKDNWNKKINDNDIVYILGDIGFPRKK' A
#
# COMPACT_ATOMS: atom_id res chain seq x y z
N MET A 1 -14.41 5.54 -12.16
CA MET A 1 -13.48 4.84 -13.09
C MET A 1 -13.17 3.45 -12.56
N ILE A 2 -12.57 2.57 -13.36
CA ILE A 2 -12.06 1.27 -12.90
C ILE A 2 -10.54 1.33 -12.81
N TYR A 3 -9.99 0.94 -11.66
CA TYR A 3 -8.56 0.83 -11.41
C TYR A 3 -8.19 -0.58 -10.95
N TYR A 4 -6.92 -0.94 -11.15
CA TYR A 4 -6.34 -2.21 -10.73
C TYR A 4 -5.01 -1.94 -10.03
N THR A 5 -4.78 -2.63 -8.91
CA THR A 5 -3.50 -2.61 -8.18
C THR A 5 -3.29 -3.94 -7.46
N SER A 6 -2.09 -4.17 -6.95
CA SER A 6 -1.70 -5.37 -6.20
C SER A 6 -0.47 -5.09 -5.34
N ASP A 7 -0.12 -6.00 -4.44
CA ASP A 7 1.19 -6.04 -3.75
C ASP A 7 1.51 -4.77 -2.94
N LEU A 8 0.46 -4.19 -2.35
CA LEU A 8 0.57 -3.04 -1.45
C LEU A 8 1.48 -3.36 -0.27
N HIS A 9 1.44 -4.62 0.21
CA HIS A 9 2.24 -5.13 1.31
C HIS A 9 2.26 -4.20 2.54
N LEU A 10 1.11 -3.61 2.86
CA LEU A 10 0.96 -2.75 4.03
C LEU A 10 1.44 -3.49 5.28
N CYS A 11 2.16 -2.78 6.15
CA CYS A 11 2.71 -3.34 7.40
C CYS A 11 3.70 -4.52 7.22
N HIS A 12 4.18 -4.82 6.01
CA HIS A 12 5.18 -5.88 5.79
C HIS A 12 6.61 -5.40 6.10
N ILE A 13 6.95 -5.28 7.39
CA ILE A 13 8.24 -4.72 7.86
C ILE A 13 9.47 -5.41 7.25
N ASN A 14 9.42 -6.74 7.11
CA ASN A 14 10.54 -7.51 6.57
C ASN A 14 10.78 -7.27 5.08
N LEU A 15 9.77 -6.79 4.34
CA LEU A 15 9.89 -6.50 2.92
C LEU A 15 10.86 -5.36 2.68
N LEU A 16 10.81 -4.29 3.48
CA LEU A 16 11.71 -3.15 3.36
C LEU A 16 13.19 -3.53 3.54
N LYS A 17 13.47 -4.58 4.31
CA LYS A 17 14.82 -5.10 4.50
C LYS A 17 15.31 -5.96 3.34
N LYS A 18 14.38 -6.63 2.65
CA LYS A 18 14.66 -7.61 1.59
C LYS A 18 14.52 -7.03 0.18
N SER A 19 13.88 -5.88 0.05
CA SER A 19 13.63 -5.20 -1.21
C SER A 19 14.15 -3.77 -1.10
N ASN A 20 14.80 -3.27 -2.16
CA ASN A 20 15.27 -1.88 -2.26
C ASN A 20 14.09 -0.92 -2.51
N ARG A 21 13.02 -1.03 -1.74
CA ARG A 21 11.90 -0.09 -1.80
C ARG A 21 12.37 1.27 -1.26
N PRO A 22 12.02 2.39 -1.91
CA PRO A 22 12.55 3.70 -1.59
C PRO A 22 11.82 4.36 -0.40
N PHE A 23 11.69 3.66 0.72
CA PHE A 23 11.03 4.15 1.93
C PHE A 23 11.97 4.09 3.12
N LEU A 24 11.89 5.10 3.99
CA LEU A 24 12.71 5.17 5.20
C LEU A 24 12.38 4.04 6.18
N ASP A 25 11.08 3.80 6.37
CA ASP A 25 10.54 2.79 7.26
C ASP A 25 9.13 2.37 6.81
N ILE A 26 8.50 1.49 7.60
CA ILE A 26 7.18 0.95 7.27
C ILE A 26 6.07 1.99 7.37
N GLU A 27 6.22 2.97 8.26
CA GLU A 27 5.23 4.02 8.44
C GLU A 27 5.28 4.96 7.23
N ASN A 28 6.48 5.37 6.80
CA ASN A 28 6.69 6.17 5.61
C ASN A 28 6.13 5.48 4.35
N MET A 29 6.31 4.16 4.20
CA MET A 29 5.71 3.40 3.10
C MET A 29 4.18 3.42 3.16
N ASN A 30 3.60 3.06 4.32
CA ASN A 30 2.15 3.00 4.50
C ASN A 30 1.50 4.37 4.26
N GLU A 31 2.06 5.43 4.82
CA GLU A 31 1.57 6.81 4.67
C GLU A 31 1.68 7.27 3.21
N THR A 32 2.78 6.96 2.52
CA THR A 32 2.92 7.30 1.10
C THR A 32 1.86 6.61 0.23
N ILE A 33 1.59 5.32 0.49
CA ILE A 33 0.55 4.56 -0.23
C ILE A 33 -0.83 5.18 0.05
N LYS A 34 -1.13 5.49 1.31
CA LYS A 34 -2.39 6.12 1.73
C LYS A 34 -2.59 7.48 1.05
N ASP A 35 -1.56 8.32 1.03
CA ASP A 35 -1.62 9.64 0.42
C ASP A 35 -1.86 9.56 -1.08
N ASN A 36 -1.16 8.65 -1.77
CA ASN A 36 -1.36 8.43 -3.20
C ASN A 36 -2.76 7.89 -3.51
N TRP A 37 -3.26 6.98 -2.68
CA TRP A 37 -4.63 6.47 -2.79
C TRP A 37 -5.65 7.61 -2.68
N ASN A 38 -5.58 8.40 -1.61
CA ASN A 38 -6.51 9.51 -1.36
C ASN A 38 -6.44 10.62 -2.42
N LYS A 39 -5.28 10.80 -3.06
CA LYS A 39 -5.13 11.75 -4.18
C LYS A 39 -5.77 11.27 -5.49
N LYS A 40 -5.89 9.95 -5.68
CA LYS A 40 -6.27 9.35 -6.98
C LYS A 40 -7.68 8.77 -6.99
N ILE A 41 -8.10 8.14 -5.90
CA ILE A 41 -9.34 7.38 -5.79
C ILE A 41 -10.40 8.24 -5.09
N ASN A 42 -11.60 8.24 -5.66
CA ASN A 42 -12.79 8.82 -5.03
C ASN A 42 -13.88 7.75 -4.83
N ASP A 43 -14.96 8.12 -4.12
CA ASP A 43 -16.02 7.20 -3.70
C ASP A 43 -16.82 6.56 -4.86
N ASN A 44 -16.75 7.12 -6.08
CA ASN A 44 -17.42 6.58 -7.27
C ASN A 44 -16.52 5.65 -8.10
N ASP A 45 -15.29 5.40 -7.65
CA ASP A 45 -14.36 4.51 -8.35
C ASP A 45 -14.49 3.06 -7.86
N ILE A 46 -14.22 2.12 -8.77
CA ILE A 46 -14.06 0.70 -8.45
C ILE A 46 -12.57 0.37 -8.54
N VAL A 47 -12.00 -0.12 -7.45
CA VAL A 47 -10.60 -0.56 -7.41
C VAL A 47 -10.54 -2.05 -7.13
N TYR A 48 -9.98 -2.81 -8.07
CA TYR A 48 -9.68 -4.22 -7.86
C TYR A 48 -8.26 -4.34 -7.28
N ILE A 49 -8.15 -5.01 -6.13
CA ILE A 49 -6.87 -5.33 -5.49
C ILE A 49 -6.60 -6.82 -5.71
N LEU A 50 -5.56 -7.14 -6.49
CA LEU A 50 -5.35 -8.48 -7.04
C LEU A 50 -4.47 -9.40 -6.18
N GLY A 51 -4.10 -8.98 -4.97
CA GLY A 51 -3.31 -9.79 -4.06
C GLY A 51 -2.49 -8.96 -3.09
N ASP A 52 -1.91 -9.64 -2.09
CA ASP A 52 -0.86 -9.14 -1.20
C ASP A 52 -1.09 -7.73 -0.63
N ILE A 53 -2.27 -7.53 -0.03
CA ILE A 53 -2.70 -6.26 0.57
C ILE A 53 -1.76 -5.85 1.70
N GLY A 54 -1.47 -6.75 2.64
CA GLY A 54 -0.65 -6.45 3.80
C GLY A 54 -0.86 -7.39 4.98
N PHE A 55 -0.10 -7.14 6.05
CA PHE A 55 -0.23 -7.81 7.34
C PHE A 55 -1.11 -7.00 8.30
N PRO A 56 -1.71 -7.65 9.33
CA PRO A 56 -2.39 -6.95 10.39
C PRO A 56 -1.45 -5.95 11.07
N ARG A 57 -1.97 -4.76 11.41
CA ARG A 57 -1.24 -3.81 12.26
C ARG A 57 -1.05 -4.46 13.63
N LYS A 58 0.19 -4.54 14.12
CA LYS A 58 0.45 -4.97 15.50
C LYS A 58 -0.15 -3.93 16.45
N LYS A 59 -0.92 -4.39 17.43
CA LYS A 59 -1.38 -3.55 18.54
C LYS A 59 -0.19 -3.08 19.37
#